data_AF-A0AAR2J7D7-F1
#
_entry.id   AF-A0AAR2J7D7-F1
#
_cell.length_a   1.000
_cell.length_b   1.000
_cell.length_c   1.000
_cell.angle_alpha   90.00
_cell.angle_beta   90.00
_cell.angle_gamma   90.00
#
_symmetry.space_group_name_H-M   'P 1'
#
loop_
_entity.id
_entity.type
_entity.pdbx_description
1 polymer ?
#
loop_
_entity_poly.entity_id
_entity_poly.type
_entity_poly.pdbx_seq_one_letter_code
_entity_poly.pdbx_strand_id
1 'polypeptide(L)'
;VELKTKENTISCLNIQYFYHNACSWFQKIGFCGIRFLISVMHKTDVFTDCYCIVILHFFLVHTQESLEDEVSPRNKEQKNSDGSKDFCIKNIHQAAFGRREIEIAELEMPALMILRKAAQGEKPLVGARIVGCTHITAHTAVLMETLSALGAQCRWAACNIYSIQNEVAAALAERGVPVFAWKGESEDDYFWCIDSCVNVEGWEPNLILDDGGDMTHWIYKKYPQLLKNIKGIVEESVTGVHRLHQLYKTGKLCGPAINVNESVIKQKFDNFYFCKESILDGLKRTTDVTLSGKQVLVCGYGEVGKGCCAALKGLRAIVYVTEVDPICALQACMDGFQLARLNEVIEMVDIVITCTGNINVVLREHLEHMKNGCIVCNMGHSNTEIDVTSLMTPELTWRRIRAHVDHIIWPDGKIIVLLAEGRLLNLSCSTVPVYVLSITATTQVLALIELFNAPERGYKQDIYVFPRKMDEFVAALHLQNFDAHLTELTDEQVKYIGVNKNGPFKPSYYR
;
A
#
# COMPACT_ATOMS: atom_id res chain seq x y z
N VAL A 1 32.56 16.09 -9.27
CA VAL A 1 32.18 16.77 -10.52
C VAL A 1 33.08 17.99 -10.67
N GLU A 2 33.99 17.98 -11.64
CA GLU A 2 34.78 19.17 -11.99
C GLU A 2 33.85 20.27 -12.51
N LEU A 3 33.92 21.46 -11.91
CA LEU A 3 33.30 22.67 -12.46
C LEU A 3 34.44 23.59 -12.92
N LYS A 4 34.64 23.66 -14.23
CA LYS A 4 35.40 24.74 -14.88
C LYS A 4 34.66 26.06 -14.65
N THR A 5 35.27 26.95 -13.88
CA THR A 5 34.80 28.32 -13.69
C THR A 5 35.33 29.21 -14.83
N LYS A 6 34.41 29.79 -15.60
CA LYS A 6 34.67 31.03 -16.34
C LYS A 6 33.91 32.14 -15.63
N GLU A 7 34.70 33.06 -15.07
CA GLU A 7 34.38 34.47 -14.80
C GLU A 7 33.03 34.76 -14.13
N ASN A 8 33.07 34.99 -12.82
CA ASN A 8 32.44 36.16 -12.20
C ASN A 8 33.00 36.36 -10.78
N THR A 9 33.88 37.34 -10.66
CA THR A 9 34.43 37.81 -9.39
C THR A 9 33.37 38.63 -8.66
N ILE A 10 32.75 38.08 -7.62
CA ILE A 10 31.91 38.87 -6.70
C ILE A 10 32.81 39.30 -5.54
N SER A 11 33.00 40.62 -5.39
CA SER A 11 33.82 41.23 -4.35
C SER A 11 33.17 41.11 -2.96
N CYS A 12 33.97 40.79 -1.95
CA CYS A 12 33.60 40.51 -0.55
C CYS A 12 32.94 41.66 0.24
N LEU A 13 32.42 42.70 -0.39
CA LEU A 13 31.98 43.92 0.30
C LEU A 13 30.46 44.02 0.58
N ASN A 14 29.64 43.04 0.15
CA ASN A 14 28.19 43.06 0.38
C ASN A 14 27.65 41.99 1.36
N ILE A 15 28.49 41.12 1.92
CA ILE A 15 28.05 40.01 2.79
C ILE A 15 27.82 40.48 4.24
N GLN A 16 28.54 41.50 4.71
CA GLN A 16 28.36 42.04 6.08
C GLN A 16 26.98 42.69 6.30
N TYR A 17 26.38 43.26 5.26
CA TYR A 17 25.06 43.90 5.35
C TYR A 17 23.90 42.87 5.43
N PHE A 18 24.10 41.68 4.85
CA PHE A 18 23.13 40.58 4.94
C PHE A 18 23.18 39.86 6.29
N TYR A 19 24.39 39.70 6.85
CA TYR A 19 24.59 39.05 8.16
C TYR A 19 23.90 39.78 9.31
N HIS A 20 23.90 41.12 9.29
CA HIS A 20 23.32 41.91 10.39
C HIS A 20 21.78 41.87 10.41
N ASN A 21 21.15 41.81 9.24
CA ASN A 21 19.69 41.72 9.13
C ASN A 21 19.16 40.31 9.41
N ALA A 22 19.91 39.25 9.06
CA ALA A 22 19.55 37.87 9.38
C ALA A 22 19.55 37.61 10.90
N CYS A 23 20.54 38.11 11.65
CA CYS A 23 20.60 37.94 13.10
C CYS A 23 19.41 38.57 13.85
N SER A 24 18.88 39.70 13.35
CA SER A 24 17.68 40.36 13.91
C SER A 24 16.40 39.52 13.68
N TRP A 25 16.35 38.78 12.57
CA TRP A 25 15.22 37.91 12.22
C TRP A 25 15.21 36.62 13.05
N PHE A 26 16.38 36.01 13.25
CA PHE A 26 16.52 34.76 14.03
C PHE A 26 16.35 34.94 15.55
N GLN A 27 16.58 36.14 16.11
CA GLN A 27 16.31 36.40 17.53
C GLN A 27 14.82 36.42 17.90
N LYS A 28 13.91 36.57 16.92
CA LYS A 28 12.46 36.56 17.16
C LYS A 28 11.84 35.17 17.19
N ILE A 29 12.55 34.14 16.72
CA ILE A 29 12.05 32.75 16.67
C ILE A 29 12.82 31.95 17.72
N GLY A 30 12.23 31.82 18.91
CA GLY A 30 12.84 31.16 20.06
C GLY A 30 13.05 29.66 19.84
N PHE A 31 14.26 29.26 19.48
CA PHE A 31 14.71 27.86 19.51
C PHE A 31 16.06 27.73 20.23
N CYS A 32 16.06 26.97 21.32
CA CYS A 32 17.19 26.85 22.27
C CYS A 32 18.46 26.21 21.67
N GLY A 33 18.36 25.55 20.51
CA GLY A 33 19.50 24.89 19.84
C GLY A 33 20.45 25.83 19.09
N ILE A 34 20.03 27.04 18.75
CA ILE A 34 20.80 27.96 17.90
C ILE A 34 21.95 28.63 18.67
N ARG A 35 21.83 28.81 20.00
CA ARG A 35 22.89 29.38 20.84
C ARG A 35 24.17 28.54 20.87
N PHE A 36 24.05 27.22 20.74
CA PHE A 36 25.20 26.31 20.76
C PHE A 36 26.00 26.38 19.46
N LEU A 37 25.30 26.44 18.31
CA LEU A 37 25.92 26.56 16.98
C LEU A 37 26.62 27.91 16.77
N ILE A 38 26.01 29.02 17.20
CA ILE A 38 26.64 30.35 17.09
C ILE A 38 27.92 30.44 17.94
N SER A 39 27.97 29.76 19.09
CA SER A 39 29.17 29.73 19.94
C SER A 39 30.32 28.92 19.33
N VAL A 40 30.04 27.96 18.46
CA VAL A 40 31.06 27.15 17.77
C VAL A 40 31.58 27.87 16.52
N MET A 41 30.74 28.67 15.85
CA MET A 41 31.08 29.41 14.63
C MET A 41 32.06 30.58 14.85
N HIS A 42 32.24 31.03 16.10
CA HIS A 42 33.12 32.17 16.41
C HIS A 42 34.63 31.86 16.42
N LYS A 43 35.05 30.62 16.15
CA LYS A 43 36.43 30.16 16.40
C LYS A 43 37.24 29.65 15.20
N THR A 44 36.74 29.71 13.98
CA THR A 44 37.49 29.22 12.81
C THR A 44 37.24 30.06 11.58
N ASP A 45 38.24 30.84 11.18
CA ASP A 45 38.28 31.53 9.89
C ASP A 45 38.62 30.53 8.77
N VAL A 46 37.94 30.71 7.62
CA VAL A 46 38.23 30.14 6.29
C VAL A 46 37.55 28.81 5.88
N PHE A 47 36.95 28.02 6.78
CA PHE A 47 36.19 26.79 6.40
C PHE A 47 34.66 26.92 6.51
N THR A 48 34.16 28.09 6.88
CA THR A 48 32.77 28.35 7.29
C THR A 48 31.81 28.63 6.13
N ASP A 49 32.30 29.12 4.98
CA ASP A 49 31.40 29.56 3.89
C ASP A 49 30.72 28.40 3.15
N CYS A 50 31.43 27.29 2.89
CA CYS A 50 30.81 26.13 2.21
C CYS A 50 29.79 25.40 3.10
N TYR A 51 30.06 25.25 4.40
CA TYR A 51 29.13 24.61 5.34
C TYR A 51 27.91 25.49 5.60
N CYS A 52 28.07 26.82 5.69
CA CYS A 52 26.94 27.74 5.82
C CYS A 52 26.03 27.70 4.59
N ILE A 53 26.58 27.62 3.37
CA ILE A 53 25.77 27.49 2.15
C ILE A 53 25.03 26.15 2.12
N VAL A 54 25.67 25.04 2.49
CA VAL A 54 25.01 23.72 2.53
C VAL A 54 23.93 23.68 3.60
N ILE A 55 24.15 24.25 4.78
CA ILE A 55 23.17 24.30 5.87
C ILE A 55 22.04 25.27 5.54
N LEU A 56 22.31 26.43 4.94
CA LEU A 56 21.25 27.34 4.47
C LEU A 56 20.46 26.73 3.34
N HIS A 57 21.09 26.01 2.40
CA HIS A 57 20.38 25.34 1.32
C HIS A 57 19.54 24.18 1.87
N PHE A 58 20.07 23.43 2.83
CA PHE A 58 19.32 22.39 3.54
C PHE A 58 18.13 22.99 4.30
N PHE A 59 18.31 24.09 5.03
CA PHE A 59 17.23 24.79 5.73
C PHE A 59 16.24 25.46 4.79
N LEU A 60 16.65 26.11 3.70
CA LEU A 60 15.75 26.71 2.71
C LEU A 60 14.92 25.66 1.98
N VAL A 61 15.52 24.53 1.60
CA VAL A 61 14.80 23.40 0.98
C VAL A 61 13.78 22.81 1.95
N HIS A 62 14.19 22.55 3.20
CA HIS A 62 13.28 21.96 4.20
C HIS A 62 12.23 22.97 4.72
N THR A 63 12.53 24.27 4.73
CA THR A 63 11.55 25.30 5.13
C THR A 63 10.55 25.60 4.01
N GLN A 64 10.96 25.56 2.74
CA GLN A 64 10.03 25.64 1.61
C GLN A 64 9.10 24.42 1.55
N GLU A 65 9.60 23.19 1.76
CA GLU A 65 8.75 22.00 1.90
C GLU A 65 7.74 22.16 3.05
N SER A 66 8.17 22.65 4.22
CA SER A 66 7.28 22.82 5.37
C SER A 66 6.20 23.91 5.22
N LEU A 67 6.42 24.90 4.35
CA LEU A 67 5.47 26.00 4.10
C LEU A 67 4.53 25.70 2.92
N GLU A 68 4.96 24.90 1.94
CA GLU A 68 4.10 24.43 0.84
C GLU A 68 3.10 23.36 1.28
N ASP A 69 3.32 22.74 2.44
CA ASP A 69 2.52 21.64 2.98
C ASP A 69 1.15 22.05 3.56
N GLU A 70 0.91 23.33 3.87
CA GLU A 70 -0.35 23.78 4.49
C GLU A 70 -1.50 23.98 3.50
N VAL A 71 -1.21 24.18 2.20
CA VAL A 71 -2.25 24.42 1.19
C VAL A 71 -2.61 23.10 0.50
N SER A 72 -3.89 22.72 0.58
CA SER A 72 -4.42 21.53 -0.10
C SER A 72 -4.06 21.55 -1.60
N PRO A 73 -3.56 20.43 -2.15
CA PRO A 73 -3.25 20.30 -3.59
C PRO A 73 -4.36 20.76 -4.54
N ARG A 74 -5.63 20.62 -4.11
CA ARG A 74 -6.82 21.01 -4.89
C ARG A 74 -6.88 22.51 -5.18
N ASN A 75 -6.25 23.32 -4.33
CA ASN A 75 -6.27 24.77 -4.45
C ASN A 75 -5.06 25.30 -5.22
N LYS A 76 -4.20 24.41 -5.74
CA LYS A 76 -3.01 24.77 -6.51
C LYS A 76 -3.30 24.50 -7.99
N GLU A 77 -2.97 25.46 -8.85
CA GLU A 77 -2.90 25.17 -10.28
C GLU A 77 -1.68 24.29 -10.55
N GLN A 78 -1.91 23.11 -11.12
CA GLN A 78 -0.86 22.15 -11.46
C GLN A 78 -0.78 21.96 -12.98
N LYS A 79 0.43 21.81 -13.49
CA LYS A 79 0.72 21.46 -14.89
C LYS A 79 1.93 20.54 -14.94
N ASN A 80 1.88 19.52 -15.79
CA ASN A 80 3.07 18.72 -16.11
C ASN A 80 3.92 19.39 -17.22
N SER A 81 5.06 18.78 -17.59
CA SER A 81 5.92 19.28 -18.68
C SER A 81 5.20 19.51 -20.00
N ASP A 82 4.19 18.68 -20.29
CA ASP A 82 3.42 18.71 -21.53
C ASP A 82 2.24 19.70 -21.47
N GLY A 83 2.07 20.40 -20.34
CA GLY A 83 1.04 21.41 -20.13
C GLY A 83 -0.34 20.88 -19.75
N SER A 84 -0.48 19.56 -19.55
CA SER A 84 -1.72 18.95 -19.06
C SER A 84 -2.03 19.40 -17.63
N LYS A 85 -3.32 19.63 -17.34
CA LYS A 85 -3.85 19.94 -16.00
C LYS A 85 -4.69 18.81 -15.40
N ASP A 86 -4.81 17.69 -16.09
CA ASP A 86 -5.76 16.62 -15.75
C ASP A 86 -5.17 15.66 -14.68
N PHE A 87 -4.82 16.21 -13.53
CA PHE A 87 -4.34 15.47 -12.36
C PHE A 87 -4.39 16.38 -11.11
N CYS A 88 -4.33 15.78 -9.92
CA CYS A 88 -4.18 16.52 -8.67
C CYS A 88 -3.34 15.69 -7.69
N ILE A 89 -2.12 16.15 -7.42
CA ILE A 89 -1.13 15.45 -6.60
C ILE A 89 -0.45 16.42 -5.63
N LYS A 90 0.36 15.88 -4.70
CA LYS A 90 1.06 16.71 -3.71
C LYS A 90 2.04 17.71 -4.33
N ASN A 91 2.96 17.23 -5.18
CA ASN A 91 3.99 18.05 -5.80
C ASN A 91 4.57 17.38 -7.06
N ILE A 92 4.34 17.99 -8.24
CA ILE A 92 4.82 17.48 -9.53
C ILE A 92 6.35 17.45 -9.65
N HIS A 93 7.07 18.29 -8.91
CA HIS A 93 8.53 18.37 -8.99
C HIS A 93 9.25 17.12 -8.43
N GLN A 94 8.53 16.22 -7.77
CA GLN A 94 9.05 14.93 -7.30
C GLN A 94 9.06 13.84 -8.39
N ALA A 95 8.57 14.13 -9.61
CA ALA A 95 8.42 13.15 -10.68
C ALA A 95 9.73 12.41 -11.03
N ALA A 96 10.88 13.09 -11.04
CA ALA A 96 12.17 12.45 -11.34
C ALA A 96 12.64 11.49 -10.21
N PHE A 97 12.23 11.73 -8.97
CA PHE A 97 12.49 10.79 -7.88
C PHE A 97 11.53 9.59 -7.99
N GLY A 98 10.24 9.83 -8.16
CA GLY A 98 9.27 8.74 -8.35
C GLY A 98 9.56 7.86 -9.57
N ARG A 99 10.09 8.43 -10.65
CA ARG A 99 10.52 7.65 -11.83
C ARG A 99 11.57 6.60 -11.46
N ARG A 100 12.55 6.98 -10.64
CA ARG A 100 13.59 6.05 -10.17
C ARG A 100 13.03 4.96 -9.27
N GLU A 101 12.05 5.28 -8.42
CA GLU A 101 11.34 4.28 -7.62
C GLU A 101 10.56 3.28 -8.50
N ILE A 102 9.89 3.78 -9.54
CA ILE A 102 9.19 2.94 -10.53
C ILE A 102 10.18 2.03 -11.26
N GLU A 103 11.31 2.56 -11.73
CA GLU A 103 12.35 1.78 -12.41
C GLU A 103 12.92 0.67 -11.53
N ILE A 104 13.10 0.92 -10.22
CA ILE A 104 13.50 -0.13 -9.26
C ILE A 104 12.41 -1.20 -9.16
N ALA A 105 11.14 -0.79 -9.08
CA ALA A 105 10.03 -1.74 -9.01
C ALA A 105 9.94 -2.61 -10.28
N GLU A 106 10.19 -2.05 -11.48
CA GLU A 106 10.17 -2.81 -12.73
C GLU A 106 11.13 -4.01 -12.74
N LEU A 107 12.27 -3.91 -12.04
CA LEU A 107 13.24 -5.00 -11.92
C LEU A 107 12.66 -6.22 -11.19
N GLU A 108 11.76 -6.00 -10.25
CA GLU A 108 11.11 -7.03 -9.43
C GLU A 108 9.71 -7.40 -9.94
N MET A 109 9.28 -6.90 -11.11
CA MET A 109 7.96 -7.18 -11.69
C MET A 109 8.05 -7.85 -13.08
N PRO A 110 8.68 -9.03 -13.17
CA PRO A 110 9.06 -9.65 -14.45
C PRO A 110 7.87 -9.96 -15.34
N ALA A 111 6.76 -10.43 -14.77
CA ALA A 111 5.58 -10.82 -15.54
C ALA A 111 4.94 -9.62 -16.24
N LEU A 112 4.84 -8.47 -15.57
CA LEU A 112 4.36 -7.24 -16.21
C LEU A 112 5.30 -6.78 -17.33
N MET A 113 6.61 -6.92 -17.15
CA MET A 113 7.58 -6.59 -18.21
C MET A 113 7.44 -7.52 -19.43
N ILE A 114 7.18 -8.81 -19.21
CA ILE A 114 6.88 -9.77 -20.28
C ILE A 114 5.60 -9.36 -21.02
N LEU A 115 4.54 -8.98 -20.31
CA LEU A 115 3.29 -8.51 -20.91
C LEU A 115 3.51 -7.23 -21.74
N ARG A 116 4.28 -6.26 -21.24
CA ARG A 116 4.64 -5.05 -21.99
C ARG A 116 5.42 -5.36 -23.26
N LYS A 117 6.35 -6.32 -23.21
CA LYS A 117 7.12 -6.75 -24.38
C LYS A 117 6.20 -7.42 -25.41
N ALA A 118 5.29 -8.28 -24.98
CA ALA A 118 4.29 -8.90 -25.86
C ALA A 118 3.36 -7.84 -26.49
N ALA A 119 3.05 -6.76 -25.75
CA ALA A 119 2.20 -5.66 -26.21
C ALA A 119 2.76 -4.84 -27.39
N GLN A 120 4.04 -5.02 -27.73
CA GLN A 120 4.65 -4.39 -28.91
C GLN A 120 4.07 -4.93 -30.23
N GLY A 121 3.53 -6.16 -30.23
CA GLY A 121 2.85 -6.76 -31.37
C GLY A 121 1.35 -6.49 -31.39
N GLU A 122 0.65 -6.88 -30.32
CA GLU A 122 -0.80 -6.75 -30.18
C GLU A 122 -1.14 -6.01 -28.89
N LYS A 123 -2.09 -5.07 -28.97
CA LYS A 123 -2.54 -4.27 -27.82
C LYS A 123 -3.95 -4.70 -27.40
N PRO A 124 -4.09 -5.65 -26.46
CA PRO A 124 -5.36 -6.28 -26.15
C PRO A 124 -6.36 -5.37 -25.40
N LEU A 125 -5.93 -4.18 -24.97
CA LEU A 125 -6.78 -3.23 -24.24
C LEU A 125 -7.04 -1.95 -25.05
N VAL A 126 -6.83 -1.95 -26.37
CA VAL A 126 -7.19 -0.79 -27.21
C VAL A 126 -8.68 -0.47 -27.07
N GLY A 127 -8.97 0.77 -26.64
CA GLY A 127 -10.32 1.24 -26.39
C GLY A 127 -10.85 0.95 -24.97
N ALA A 128 -10.07 0.26 -24.14
CA ALA A 128 -10.37 0.14 -22.72
C ALA A 128 -10.17 1.50 -22.04
N ARG A 129 -11.12 1.87 -21.19
CA ARG A 129 -11.13 3.07 -20.35
C ARG A 129 -11.32 2.59 -18.92
N ILE A 130 -10.20 2.40 -18.25
CA ILE A 130 -10.11 1.81 -16.92
C ILE A 130 -10.12 2.95 -15.91
N VAL A 131 -11.06 2.89 -14.96
CA VAL A 131 -10.96 3.68 -13.74
C VAL A 131 -10.44 2.79 -12.61
N GLY A 132 -9.38 3.23 -11.95
CA GLY A 132 -8.71 2.51 -10.88
C GLY A 132 -8.88 3.19 -9.52
N CYS A 133 -9.07 2.39 -8.49
CA CYS A 133 -9.05 2.81 -7.08
C CYS A 133 -8.29 1.77 -6.26
N THR A 134 -6.99 2.00 -6.12
CA THR A 134 -6.06 1.09 -5.44
C THR A 134 -4.98 1.91 -4.71
N HIS A 135 -4.11 1.27 -3.94
CA HIS A 135 -2.96 1.96 -3.35
C HIS A 135 -2.06 2.58 -4.43
N ILE A 136 -1.57 3.82 -4.24
CA ILE A 136 -0.70 4.50 -5.22
C ILE A 136 0.75 4.42 -4.78
N THR A 137 1.46 3.48 -5.38
CA THR A 137 2.81 3.05 -5.04
C THR A 137 3.60 2.76 -6.32
N ALA A 138 4.92 2.56 -6.21
CA ALA A 138 5.77 2.22 -7.35
C ALA A 138 5.26 1.00 -8.14
N HIS A 139 4.81 -0.06 -7.46
CA HIS A 139 4.27 -1.25 -8.13
C HIS A 139 2.93 -0.99 -8.85
N THR A 140 2.04 -0.17 -8.26
CA THR A 140 0.80 0.23 -8.94
C THR A 140 1.09 1.11 -10.15
N ALA A 141 2.11 1.97 -10.08
CA ALA A 141 2.54 2.73 -11.25
C ALA A 141 3.03 1.80 -12.38
N VAL A 142 3.76 0.73 -12.06
CA VAL A 142 4.16 -0.29 -13.04
C VAL A 142 2.93 -0.99 -13.63
N LEU A 143 1.93 -1.32 -12.82
CA LEU A 143 0.63 -1.84 -13.28
C LEU A 143 -0.05 -0.86 -14.26
N MET A 144 -0.21 0.41 -13.88
CA MET A 144 -0.86 1.44 -14.70
C MET A 144 -0.16 1.63 -16.04
N GLU A 145 1.16 1.76 -16.02
CA GLU A 145 1.97 1.89 -17.25
C GLU A 145 1.90 0.60 -18.11
N THR A 146 1.72 -0.57 -17.49
CA THR A 146 1.48 -1.82 -18.22
C THR A 146 0.13 -1.81 -18.92
N LEU A 147 -0.93 -1.37 -18.24
CA LEU A 147 -2.27 -1.22 -18.83
C LEU A 147 -2.23 -0.24 -20.02
N SER A 148 -1.52 0.89 -19.86
CA SER A 148 -1.31 1.84 -20.96
C SER A 148 -0.52 1.25 -22.12
N ALA A 149 0.55 0.48 -21.86
CA ALA A 149 1.31 -0.22 -22.89
C ALA A 149 0.43 -1.22 -23.68
N LEU A 150 -0.49 -1.89 -23.00
CA LEU A 150 -1.48 -2.81 -23.57
C LEU A 150 -2.61 -2.08 -24.33
N GLY A 151 -2.66 -0.75 -24.31
CA GLY A 151 -3.58 0.08 -25.10
C GLY A 151 -4.72 0.75 -24.31
N ALA A 152 -4.79 0.56 -22.99
CA ALA A 152 -5.83 1.16 -22.16
C ALA A 152 -5.57 2.64 -21.88
N GLN A 153 -6.66 3.41 -21.75
CA GLN A 153 -6.65 4.70 -21.07
C GLN A 153 -7.00 4.48 -19.60
N CYS A 154 -6.23 5.09 -18.69
CA CYS A 154 -6.38 4.90 -17.26
C CYS A 154 -6.65 6.23 -16.56
N ARG A 155 -7.49 6.23 -15.52
CA ARG A 155 -7.65 7.32 -14.54
C ARG A 155 -7.63 6.70 -13.15
N TRP A 156 -6.97 7.34 -12.18
CA TRP A 156 -6.68 6.68 -10.90
C TRP A 156 -6.88 7.57 -9.67
N ALA A 157 -7.51 6.99 -8.65
CA ALA A 157 -7.56 7.51 -7.29
C ALA A 157 -6.95 6.50 -6.31
N ALA A 158 -6.59 6.95 -5.12
CA ALA A 158 -6.15 6.06 -4.06
C ALA A 158 -7.34 5.38 -3.37
N CYS A 159 -7.19 4.14 -2.89
CA CYS A 159 -8.19 3.46 -2.05
C CYS A 159 -7.96 3.69 -0.53
N ASN A 160 -6.89 4.39 -0.16
CA ASN A 160 -6.59 4.71 1.24
C ASN A 160 -5.74 5.97 1.35
N ILE A 161 -6.17 6.91 2.20
CA ILE A 161 -5.57 8.24 2.40
C ILE A 161 -4.09 8.23 2.84
N TYR A 162 -3.55 7.11 3.35
CA TYR A 162 -2.16 7.01 3.79
C TYR A 162 -1.25 6.22 2.85
N SER A 163 -1.83 5.58 1.83
CA SER A 163 -1.15 4.62 0.96
C SER A 163 -0.52 5.21 -0.29
N ILE A 164 -0.43 6.54 -0.37
CA ILE A 164 0.12 7.25 -1.52
C ILE A 164 1.62 7.51 -1.32
N GLN A 165 2.42 7.12 -2.30
CA GLN A 165 3.78 7.60 -2.50
C GLN A 165 3.71 8.84 -3.41
N ASN A 166 3.85 10.03 -2.83
CA ASN A 166 3.62 11.30 -3.51
C ASN A 166 4.52 11.48 -4.74
N GLU A 167 5.77 11.07 -4.61
CA GLU A 167 6.76 11.05 -5.66
C GLU A 167 6.34 10.16 -6.84
N VAL A 168 5.72 9.01 -6.57
CA VAL A 168 5.23 8.09 -7.60
C VAL A 168 4.00 8.67 -8.30
N ALA A 169 3.08 9.27 -7.54
CA ALA A 169 1.94 9.99 -8.12
C ALA A 169 2.42 11.12 -9.05
N ALA A 170 3.49 11.83 -8.66
CA ALA A 170 4.15 12.83 -9.51
C ALA A 170 4.72 12.23 -10.80
N ALA A 171 5.40 11.08 -10.72
CA ALA A 171 5.97 10.43 -11.88
C ALA A 171 4.91 9.92 -12.89
N LEU A 172 3.72 9.54 -12.40
CA LEU A 172 2.57 9.16 -13.23
C LEU A 172 1.93 10.38 -13.89
N ALA A 173 1.66 11.44 -13.12
CA ALA A 173 1.09 12.69 -13.63
C ALA A 173 2.00 13.35 -14.67
N GLU A 174 3.32 13.33 -14.47
CA GLU A 174 4.30 13.85 -15.41
C GLU A 174 4.25 13.10 -16.75
N ARG A 175 3.95 11.80 -16.74
CA ARG A 175 3.73 10.99 -17.96
C ARG A 175 2.34 11.14 -18.57
N GLY A 176 1.53 12.06 -18.06
CA GLY A 176 0.19 12.33 -18.56
C GLY A 176 -0.85 11.29 -18.15
N VAL A 177 -0.60 10.47 -17.12
CA VAL A 177 -1.64 9.62 -16.54
C VAL A 177 -2.47 10.44 -15.56
N PRO A 178 -3.79 10.55 -15.72
CA PRO A 178 -4.65 11.26 -14.79
C PRO A 178 -4.70 10.57 -13.42
N VAL A 179 -4.02 11.18 -12.45
CA VAL A 179 -3.94 10.70 -11.06
C VAL A 179 -4.44 11.80 -10.12
N PHE A 180 -5.38 11.42 -9.26
CA PHE A 180 -5.96 12.30 -8.25
C PHE A 180 -5.72 11.63 -6.89
N ALA A 181 -4.59 11.95 -6.26
CA ALA A 181 -4.29 11.46 -4.92
C ALA A 181 -3.08 12.15 -4.29
N TRP A 182 -3.04 12.22 -2.96
CA TRP A 182 -1.85 12.56 -2.19
C TRP A 182 -1.89 11.94 -0.80
N LYS A 183 -0.72 11.74 -0.20
CA LYS A 183 -0.62 11.20 1.15
C LYS A 183 -1.20 12.19 2.16
N GLY A 184 -2.09 11.71 3.04
CA GLY A 184 -2.73 12.50 4.08
C GLY A 184 -3.97 13.26 3.61
N GLU A 185 -4.69 12.73 2.63
CA GLU A 185 -6.03 13.22 2.26
C GLU A 185 -6.97 13.32 3.47
N SER A 186 -7.82 14.35 3.49
CA SER A 186 -9.03 14.35 4.32
C SER A 186 -10.08 13.41 3.72
N GLU A 187 -11.10 13.02 4.49
CA GLU A 187 -12.21 12.20 3.94
C GLU A 187 -12.92 12.89 2.77
N ASP A 188 -13.09 14.21 2.83
CA ASP A 188 -13.68 15.00 1.75
C ASP A 188 -12.79 14.99 0.50
N ASP A 189 -11.47 15.08 0.67
CA ASP A 189 -10.52 15.02 -0.44
C ASP A 189 -10.46 13.64 -1.08
N TYR A 190 -10.52 12.58 -0.27
CA TYR A 190 -10.56 11.20 -0.73
C TYR A 190 -11.71 10.95 -1.72
N PHE A 191 -12.93 11.29 -1.32
CA PHE A 191 -14.09 11.11 -2.20
C PHE A 191 -14.09 12.08 -3.38
N TRP A 192 -13.52 13.27 -3.22
CA TRP A 192 -13.32 14.19 -4.34
C TRP A 192 -12.35 13.63 -5.40
N CYS A 193 -11.30 12.93 -4.97
CA CYS A 193 -10.35 12.26 -5.86
C CYS A 193 -11.03 11.15 -6.68
N ILE A 194 -11.84 10.32 -6.02
CA ILE A 194 -12.67 9.29 -6.69
C ILE A 194 -13.62 9.93 -7.70
N ASP A 195 -14.32 11.00 -7.30
CA ASP A 195 -15.26 11.73 -8.17
C ASP A 195 -14.56 12.30 -9.42
N SER A 196 -13.37 12.87 -9.26
CA SER A 196 -12.56 13.47 -10.34
C SER A 196 -12.08 12.45 -11.38
N CYS A 197 -12.07 11.16 -11.03
CA CYS A 197 -11.74 10.08 -11.94
C CYS A 197 -12.93 9.67 -12.84
N VAL A 198 -14.17 9.88 -12.39
CA VAL A 198 -15.38 9.38 -13.07
C VAL A 198 -16.27 10.49 -13.65
N ASN A 199 -16.24 11.69 -13.07
CA ASN A 199 -17.06 12.82 -13.46
C ASN A 199 -16.31 13.71 -14.47
N VAL A 200 -16.09 13.16 -15.67
CA VAL A 200 -15.24 13.78 -16.70
C VAL A 200 -16.03 13.94 -17.98
N GLU A 201 -16.04 15.16 -18.52
CA GLU A 201 -16.74 15.43 -19.77
C GLU A 201 -16.09 14.68 -20.93
N GLY A 202 -16.89 13.91 -21.68
CA GLY A 202 -16.42 13.16 -22.85
C GLY A 202 -15.60 11.89 -22.54
N TRP A 203 -15.45 11.51 -21.27
CA TRP A 203 -14.77 10.28 -20.87
C TRP A 203 -15.64 9.47 -19.91
N GLU A 204 -15.96 8.24 -20.29
CA GLU A 204 -16.76 7.32 -19.45
C GLU A 204 -16.03 5.99 -19.26
N PRO A 205 -15.87 5.51 -18.02
CA PRO A 205 -15.21 4.23 -17.79
C PRO A 205 -16.00 3.09 -18.44
N ASN A 206 -15.28 2.07 -18.92
CA ASN A 206 -15.86 0.80 -19.35
C ASN A 206 -15.28 -0.40 -18.61
N LEU A 207 -14.30 -0.19 -17.72
CA LEU A 207 -13.77 -1.18 -16.79
C LEU A 207 -13.48 -0.50 -15.46
N ILE A 208 -13.61 -1.26 -14.38
CA ILE A 208 -13.25 -0.83 -13.02
C ILE A 208 -12.18 -1.79 -12.48
N LEU A 209 -11.10 -1.24 -11.94
CA LEU A 209 -10.16 -1.97 -11.08
C LEU A 209 -10.25 -1.37 -9.67
N ASP A 210 -10.65 -2.18 -8.70
CA ASP A 210 -11.03 -1.72 -7.37
C ASP A 210 -10.34 -2.56 -6.28
N ASP A 211 -9.99 -1.88 -5.20
CA ASP A 211 -9.48 -2.46 -3.95
C ASP A 211 -10.26 -1.84 -2.79
N GLY A 212 -11.24 -2.59 -2.29
CA GLY A 212 -12.14 -2.18 -1.21
C GLY A 212 -13.56 -1.85 -1.70
N GLY A 213 -13.78 -1.71 -3.01
CA GLY A 213 -15.09 -1.52 -3.62
C GLY A 213 -15.61 -0.08 -3.59
N ASP A 214 -14.77 0.90 -3.23
CA ASP A 214 -15.19 2.30 -3.08
C ASP A 214 -15.52 2.96 -4.42
N MET A 215 -14.73 2.68 -5.48
CA MET A 215 -14.99 3.20 -6.82
C MET A 215 -16.30 2.65 -7.38
N THR A 216 -16.47 1.33 -7.28
CA THR A 216 -17.68 0.64 -7.71
C THR A 216 -18.91 1.19 -6.98
N HIS A 217 -18.81 1.36 -5.66
CA HIS A 217 -19.90 1.89 -4.85
C HIS A 217 -20.21 3.36 -5.19
N TRP A 218 -19.18 4.18 -5.43
CA TRP A 218 -19.34 5.59 -5.77
C TRP A 218 -20.06 5.77 -7.10
N ILE A 219 -19.63 5.06 -8.16
CA ILE A 219 -20.28 5.08 -9.46
C ILE A 219 -21.73 4.59 -9.34
N TYR A 220 -21.96 3.50 -8.62
CA TYR A 220 -23.32 2.99 -8.38
C TYR A 220 -24.24 4.04 -7.72
N LYS A 221 -23.73 4.76 -6.71
CA LYS A 221 -24.51 5.71 -5.92
C LYS A 221 -24.74 7.05 -6.62
N LYS A 222 -23.72 7.60 -7.28
CA LYS A 222 -23.76 8.95 -7.86
C LYS A 222 -23.94 9.00 -9.37
N TYR A 223 -23.42 8.00 -10.08
CA TYR A 223 -23.38 7.98 -11.55
C TYR A 223 -23.94 6.67 -12.13
N PRO A 224 -25.17 6.24 -11.74
CA PRO A 224 -25.73 4.96 -12.16
C PRO A 224 -25.88 4.83 -13.69
N GLN A 225 -25.90 5.93 -14.43
CA GLN A 225 -25.90 5.95 -15.89
C GLN A 225 -24.60 5.37 -16.50
N LEU A 226 -23.45 5.57 -15.85
CA LEU A 226 -22.15 5.08 -16.33
C LEU A 226 -22.06 3.54 -16.25
N LEU A 227 -22.80 2.94 -15.33
CA LEU A 227 -22.84 1.49 -15.13
C LEU A 227 -23.28 0.71 -16.38
N LYS A 228 -24.06 1.33 -17.27
CA LYS A 228 -24.50 0.71 -18.53
C LYS A 228 -23.34 0.38 -19.46
N ASN A 229 -22.23 1.11 -19.35
CA ASN A 229 -21.07 1.00 -20.22
C ASN A 229 -19.93 0.18 -19.58
N ILE A 230 -20.09 -0.23 -18.31
CA ILE A 230 -19.12 -1.07 -17.60
C ILE A 230 -19.19 -2.50 -18.13
N LYS A 231 -18.13 -2.90 -18.84
CA LYS A 231 -17.93 -4.26 -19.34
C LYS A 231 -17.51 -5.24 -18.24
N GLY A 232 -16.90 -4.75 -17.17
CA GLY A 232 -16.52 -5.60 -16.05
C GLY A 232 -15.80 -4.88 -14.92
N ILE A 233 -15.76 -5.57 -13.78
CA ILE A 233 -15.16 -5.11 -12.52
C ILE A 233 -14.11 -6.14 -12.09
N VAL A 234 -12.92 -5.69 -11.73
CA VAL A 234 -11.90 -6.53 -11.10
C VAL A 234 -11.72 -6.04 -9.67
N GLU A 235 -11.96 -6.90 -8.70
CA GLU A 235 -11.86 -6.56 -7.27
C GLU A 235 -10.83 -7.43 -6.55
N GLU A 236 -9.94 -6.77 -5.83
CA GLU A 236 -8.77 -7.38 -5.18
C GLU A 236 -9.02 -7.84 -3.73
N SER A 237 -9.92 -7.17 -3.00
CA SER A 237 -10.01 -7.27 -1.54
C SER A 237 -11.19 -8.12 -1.07
N VAL A 238 -11.05 -8.71 0.13
CA VAL A 238 -12.15 -9.42 0.81
C VAL A 238 -13.37 -8.51 0.99
N THR A 239 -13.14 -7.26 1.40
CA THR A 239 -14.19 -6.28 1.70
C THR A 239 -14.95 -5.85 0.45
N GLY A 240 -14.24 -5.53 -0.62
CA GLY A 240 -14.87 -5.15 -1.87
C GLY A 240 -15.65 -6.31 -2.48
N VAL A 241 -15.12 -7.54 -2.43
CA VAL A 241 -15.87 -8.76 -2.83
C VAL A 241 -17.15 -8.93 -2.01
N HIS A 242 -17.08 -8.72 -0.69
CA HIS A 242 -18.26 -8.77 0.16
C HIS A 242 -19.32 -7.75 -0.28
N ARG A 243 -18.91 -6.52 -0.61
CA ARG A 243 -19.80 -5.47 -1.14
C ARG A 243 -20.38 -5.85 -2.51
N LEU A 244 -19.59 -6.48 -3.40
CA LEU A 244 -20.09 -7.00 -4.67
C LEU A 244 -21.17 -8.06 -4.45
N HIS A 245 -20.99 -8.99 -3.50
CA HIS A 245 -22.03 -9.96 -3.16
C HIS A 245 -23.31 -9.32 -2.61
N GLN A 246 -23.22 -8.22 -1.86
CA GLN A 246 -24.39 -7.46 -1.41
C GLN A 246 -25.15 -6.85 -2.61
N LEU A 247 -24.42 -6.29 -3.58
CA LEU A 247 -25.01 -5.77 -4.82
C LEU A 247 -25.65 -6.90 -5.64
N TYR A 248 -24.98 -8.06 -5.77
CA TYR A 248 -25.51 -9.23 -6.46
C TYR A 248 -26.81 -9.73 -5.84
N LYS A 249 -26.84 -9.94 -4.52
CA LYS A 249 -28.03 -10.41 -3.78
C LYS A 249 -29.22 -9.46 -3.91
N THR A 250 -28.97 -8.17 -4.09
CA THR A 250 -30.01 -7.15 -4.25
C THR A 250 -30.38 -6.90 -5.72
N GLY A 251 -29.81 -7.64 -6.67
CA GLY A 251 -30.05 -7.48 -8.11
C GLY A 251 -29.48 -6.17 -8.68
N LYS A 252 -28.46 -5.61 -8.02
CA LYS A 252 -27.89 -4.29 -8.32
C LYS A 252 -26.46 -4.35 -8.85
N LEU A 253 -25.91 -5.55 -9.06
CA LEU A 253 -24.61 -5.72 -9.67
C LEU A 253 -24.66 -5.20 -11.11
N CYS A 254 -23.79 -4.24 -11.43
CA CYS A 254 -23.84 -3.46 -12.66
C CYS A 254 -23.22 -4.15 -13.87
N GLY A 255 -22.32 -5.10 -13.67
CA GLY A 255 -21.62 -5.84 -14.72
C GLY A 255 -21.00 -7.12 -14.16
N PRO A 256 -20.39 -7.96 -15.00
CA PRO A 256 -19.62 -9.09 -14.51
C PRO A 256 -18.46 -8.62 -13.64
N ALA A 257 -18.19 -9.34 -12.55
CA ALA A 257 -17.05 -9.07 -11.69
C ALA A 257 -16.12 -10.28 -11.62
N ILE A 258 -14.81 -10.06 -11.66
CA ILE A 258 -13.80 -11.07 -11.29
C ILE A 258 -13.32 -10.77 -9.88
N ASN A 259 -13.53 -11.75 -9.01
CA ASN A 259 -12.97 -11.81 -7.67
C ASN A 259 -11.51 -12.29 -7.76
N VAL A 260 -10.57 -11.35 -7.72
CA VAL A 260 -9.14 -11.66 -7.68
C VAL A 260 -8.72 -12.10 -6.27
N ASN A 261 -9.42 -11.66 -5.23
CA ASN A 261 -9.12 -12.08 -3.85
C ASN A 261 -9.22 -13.61 -3.64
N GLU A 262 -10.09 -14.29 -4.38
CA GLU A 262 -10.28 -15.75 -4.32
C GLU A 262 -9.37 -16.54 -5.27
N SER A 263 -8.54 -15.86 -6.07
CA SER A 263 -7.48 -16.53 -6.80
C SER A 263 -6.54 -17.23 -5.81
N VAL A 264 -6.13 -18.46 -6.17
CA VAL A 264 -5.15 -19.21 -5.37
C VAL A 264 -3.84 -18.44 -5.28
N ILE A 265 -3.44 -17.80 -6.37
CA ILE A 265 -2.18 -17.07 -6.45
C ILE A 265 -2.22 -15.80 -5.60
N LYS A 266 -3.36 -15.12 -5.51
CA LYS A 266 -3.52 -13.98 -4.59
C LYS A 266 -3.47 -14.45 -3.14
N GLN A 267 -4.28 -15.44 -2.77
CA GLN A 267 -4.35 -15.89 -1.37
C GLN A 267 -3.04 -16.46 -0.84
N LYS A 268 -2.36 -17.29 -1.63
CA LYS A 268 -1.14 -17.99 -1.20
C LYS A 268 0.12 -17.14 -1.29
N PHE A 269 0.08 -16.02 -2.02
CA PHE A 269 1.25 -15.17 -2.16
C PHE A 269 1.09 -13.83 -1.47
N ASP A 270 0.07 -13.06 -1.83
CA ASP A 270 -0.20 -11.77 -1.21
C ASP A 270 -0.50 -11.96 0.27
N ASN A 271 -1.62 -12.60 0.61
CA ASN A 271 -2.04 -12.69 2.01
C ASN A 271 -1.04 -13.45 2.90
N PHE A 272 -0.21 -14.35 2.33
CA PHE A 272 0.79 -15.10 3.09
C PHE A 272 2.19 -14.47 3.06
N TYR A 273 2.85 -14.40 1.90
CA TYR A 273 4.24 -13.95 1.79
C TYR A 273 4.39 -12.44 2.04
N PHE A 274 3.42 -11.60 1.62
CA PHE A 274 3.48 -10.17 1.95
C PHE A 274 3.39 -9.99 3.47
N CYS A 275 2.40 -10.58 4.12
CA CYS A 275 2.24 -10.47 5.58
C CYS A 275 3.43 -11.07 6.34
N LYS A 276 4.04 -12.14 5.82
CA LYS A 276 5.24 -12.77 6.39
C LYS A 276 6.44 -11.82 6.40
N GLU A 277 6.65 -11.02 5.35
CA GLU A 277 7.75 -10.05 5.33
C GLU A 277 7.42 -8.76 6.08
N SER A 278 6.24 -8.21 5.82
CA SER A 278 5.84 -6.89 6.30
C SER A 278 5.58 -6.80 7.80
N ILE A 279 5.18 -7.89 8.46
CA ILE A 279 5.07 -7.89 9.93
C ILE A 279 6.41 -7.60 10.60
N LEU A 280 7.50 -8.15 10.05
CA LEU A 280 8.83 -7.99 10.62
C LEU A 280 9.33 -6.56 10.39
N ASP A 281 9.21 -6.08 9.15
CA ASP A 281 9.61 -4.73 8.78
C ASP A 281 8.79 -3.67 9.55
N GLY A 282 7.47 -3.84 9.62
CA GLY A 282 6.56 -2.96 10.35
C GLY A 282 6.89 -2.86 11.84
N LEU A 283 7.07 -4.00 12.53
CA LEU A 283 7.47 -4.00 13.93
C LEU A 283 8.86 -3.38 14.13
N LYS A 284 9.82 -3.68 13.24
CA LYS A 284 11.19 -3.20 13.37
C LYS A 284 11.30 -1.69 13.17
N ARG A 285 10.71 -1.14 12.10
CA ARG A 285 10.76 0.30 11.81
C ARG A 285 10.10 1.15 12.89
N THR A 286 9.02 0.65 13.47
CA THR A 286 8.23 1.42 14.44
C THR A 286 8.80 1.32 15.85
N THR A 287 9.26 0.14 16.27
CA THR A 287 9.56 -0.13 17.68
C THR A 287 11.01 -0.52 17.97
N ASP A 288 11.81 -0.84 16.95
CA ASP A 288 13.17 -1.36 17.10
C ASP A 288 13.23 -2.65 17.97
N VAL A 289 12.09 -3.30 18.23
CA VAL A 289 11.95 -4.36 19.25
C VAL A 289 12.78 -5.59 18.90
N THR A 290 13.42 -6.19 19.90
CA THR A 290 14.01 -7.53 19.75
C THR A 290 12.90 -8.58 19.82
N LEU A 291 12.72 -9.35 18.74
CA LEU A 291 11.65 -10.36 18.62
C LEU A 291 12.04 -11.75 19.17
N SER A 292 13.33 -12.08 19.18
CA SER A 292 13.79 -13.39 19.69
C SER A 292 13.43 -13.55 21.17
N GLY A 293 12.81 -14.68 21.51
CA GLY A 293 12.35 -15.00 22.86
C GLY A 293 11.14 -14.19 23.35
N LYS A 294 10.61 -13.24 22.56
CA LYS A 294 9.38 -12.52 22.92
C LYS A 294 8.17 -13.43 22.79
N GLN A 295 7.25 -13.28 23.72
CA GLN A 295 5.94 -13.90 23.71
C GLN A 295 5.01 -13.07 22.83
N VAL A 296 4.51 -13.63 21.74
CA VAL A 296 3.69 -12.92 20.77
C VAL A 296 2.37 -13.65 20.60
N LEU A 297 1.26 -12.94 20.74
CA LEU A 297 -0.05 -13.47 20.43
C LEU A 297 -0.49 -12.99 19.05
N VAL A 298 -0.86 -13.94 18.19
CA VAL A 298 -1.48 -13.67 16.89
C VAL A 298 -2.94 -14.10 16.95
N CYS A 299 -3.86 -13.16 16.76
CA CYS A 299 -5.29 -13.44 16.73
C CYS A 299 -5.76 -13.74 15.31
N GLY A 300 -6.16 -14.98 15.04
CA GLY A 300 -6.55 -15.47 13.71
C GLY A 300 -5.42 -16.24 13.00
N TYR A 301 -5.76 -17.37 12.38
CA TYR A 301 -4.81 -18.27 11.69
C TYR A 301 -5.23 -18.58 10.25
N GLY A 302 -5.85 -17.61 9.58
CA GLY A 302 -5.96 -17.55 8.11
C GLY A 302 -4.59 -17.34 7.44
N GLU A 303 -4.56 -17.06 6.13
CA GLU A 303 -3.28 -16.89 5.39
C GLU A 303 -2.41 -15.74 5.95
N VAL A 304 -3.01 -14.62 6.36
CA VAL A 304 -2.32 -13.50 7.03
C VAL A 304 -1.71 -13.95 8.36
N GLY A 305 -2.51 -14.59 9.21
CA GLY A 305 -2.07 -15.14 10.50
C GLY A 305 -0.94 -16.16 10.35
N LYS A 306 -1.05 -17.07 9.37
CA LYS A 306 -0.02 -18.05 9.01
C LYS A 306 1.27 -17.37 8.60
N GLY A 307 1.20 -16.34 7.75
CA GLY A 307 2.36 -15.54 7.33
C GLY A 307 3.05 -14.89 8.54
N CYS A 308 2.28 -14.21 9.39
CA CYS A 308 2.78 -13.59 10.61
C CYS A 308 3.45 -14.60 11.55
N CYS A 309 2.78 -15.72 11.83
CA CYS A 309 3.29 -16.76 12.72
C CYS A 309 4.58 -17.38 12.18
N ALA A 310 4.64 -17.67 10.87
CA ALA A 310 5.83 -18.22 10.21
C ALA A 310 7.04 -17.27 10.32
N ALA A 311 6.83 -15.96 10.13
CA ALA A 311 7.87 -14.95 10.22
C ALA A 311 8.43 -14.82 11.64
N LEU A 312 7.54 -14.69 12.62
CA LEU A 312 7.89 -14.51 14.03
C LEU A 312 8.59 -15.76 14.59
N LYS A 313 8.10 -16.96 14.25
CA LYS A 313 8.75 -18.23 14.57
C LYS A 313 10.15 -18.32 13.95
N GLY A 314 10.32 -17.82 12.73
CA GLY A 314 11.62 -17.72 12.06
C GLY A 314 12.66 -16.94 12.86
N LEU A 315 12.25 -15.86 13.54
CA LEU A 315 13.09 -15.07 14.46
C LEU A 315 13.12 -15.60 15.90
N ARG A 316 12.56 -16.80 16.13
CA ARG A 316 12.50 -17.48 17.43
C ARG A 316 11.68 -16.73 18.48
N ALA A 317 10.63 -16.03 18.06
CA ALA A 317 9.58 -15.60 18.99
C ALA A 317 8.78 -16.83 19.49
N ILE A 318 8.23 -16.73 20.70
CA ILE A 318 7.31 -17.70 21.28
C ILE A 318 5.90 -17.26 20.87
N VAL A 319 5.31 -17.95 19.90
CA VAL A 319 4.06 -17.52 19.27
C VAL A 319 2.87 -18.33 19.80
N TYR A 320 1.88 -17.62 20.29
CA TYR A 320 0.55 -18.11 20.65
C TYR A 320 -0.45 -17.71 19.57
N VAL A 321 -1.49 -18.53 19.39
CA VAL A 321 -2.55 -18.28 18.39
C VAL A 321 -3.91 -18.31 19.06
N THR A 322 -4.79 -17.38 18.69
CA THR A 322 -6.24 -17.51 18.95
C THR A 322 -6.96 -17.84 17.64
N GLU A 323 -7.95 -18.73 17.69
CA GLU A 323 -8.79 -19.07 16.54
C GLU A 323 -10.20 -19.49 16.97
N VAL A 324 -11.16 -19.16 16.12
CA VAL A 324 -12.56 -19.59 16.21
C VAL A 324 -12.87 -20.75 15.26
N ASP A 325 -12.16 -20.84 14.12
CA ASP A 325 -12.33 -21.94 13.17
C ASP A 325 -11.51 -23.16 13.62
N PRO A 326 -12.14 -24.32 13.90
CA PRO A 326 -11.45 -25.50 14.38
C PRO A 326 -10.46 -26.09 13.36
N ILE A 327 -10.64 -25.87 12.06
CA ILE A 327 -9.71 -26.30 11.01
C ILE A 327 -8.43 -25.47 11.11
N CYS A 328 -8.55 -24.15 11.15
CA CYS A 328 -7.41 -23.24 11.29
C CYS A 328 -6.71 -23.44 12.64
N ALA A 329 -7.46 -23.64 13.73
CA ALA A 329 -6.91 -23.95 15.04
C ALA A 329 -6.09 -25.25 15.04
N LEU A 330 -6.61 -26.31 14.41
CA LEU A 330 -5.89 -27.56 14.28
C LEU A 330 -4.62 -27.39 13.44
N GLN A 331 -4.67 -26.61 12.35
CA GLN A 331 -3.47 -26.27 11.57
C GLN A 331 -2.42 -25.56 12.41
N ALA A 332 -2.81 -24.57 13.22
CA ALA A 332 -1.88 -23.87 14.12
C ALA A 332 -1.18 -24.83 15.09
N CYS A 333 -1.94 -25.74 15.70
CA CYS A 333 -1.38 -26.77 16.58
C CYS A 333 -0.40 -27.69 15.82
N MET A 334 -0.75 -28.13 14.61
CA MET A 334 0.11 -29.00 13.78
C MET A 334 1.37 -28.29 13.27
N ASP A 335 1.31 -26.97 13.07
CA ASP A 335 2.47 -26.13 12.77
C ASP A 335 3.32 -25.82 14.02
N GLY A 336 2.92 -26.32 15.19
CA GLY A 336 3.65 -26.22 16.45
C GLY A 336 3.44 -24.92 17.21
N PHE A 337 2.31 -24.24 16.99
CA PHE A 337 1.88 -23.08 17.76
C PHE A 337 0.95 -23.49 18.90
N GLN A 338 1.06 -22.83 20.05
CA GLN A 338 0.14 -23.05 21.15
C GLN A 338 -1.15 -22.27 20.91
N LEU A 339 -2.27 -23.00 20.85
CA LEU A 339 -3.59 -22.38 20.86
C LEU A 339 -3.92 -21.91 22.28
N ALA A 340 -4.35 -20.65 22.40
CA ALA A 340 -4.77 -20.06 23.67
C ALA A 340 -5.95 -19.11 23.44
N ARG A 341 -6.74 -18.86 24.48
CA ARG A 341 -7.67 -17.72 24.48
C ARG A 341 -6.91 -16.46 24.83
N LEU A 342 -7.34 -15.32 24.26
CA LEU A 342 -6.73 -14.01 24.54
C LEU A 342 -6.56 -13.78 26.05
N ASN A 343 -7.63 -13.98 26.83
CA ASN A 343 -7.64 -13.76 28.28
C ASN A 343 -6.74 -14.72 29.07
N GLU A 344 -6.34 -15.86 28.51
CA GLU A 344 -5.45 -16.81 29.20
C GLU A 344 -3.99 -16.36 29.16
N VAL A 345 -3.60 -15.54 28.17
CA VAL A 345 -2.21 -15.15 27.92
C VAL A 345 -2.00 -13.63 27.87
N ILE A 346 -3.05 -12.83 28.01
CA ILE A 346 -2.99 -11.37 27.86
C ILE A 346 -2.00 -10.68 28.83
N GLU A 347 -1.84 -11.22 30.03
CA GLU A 347 -0.97 -10.68 31.07
C GLU A 347 0.52 -10.99 30.83
N MET A 348 0.83 -12.03 30.04
CA MET A 348 2.21 -12.51 29.84
C MET A 348 2.82 -12.12 28.48
N VAL A 349 2.00 -11.81 27.48
CA VAL A 349 2.48 -11.58 26.11
C VAL A 349 3.16 -10.23 25.95
N ASP A 350 4.20 -10.20 25.12
CA ASP A 350 4.95 -9.00 24.81
C ASP A 350 4.36 -8.16 23.68
N ILE A 351 3.72 -8.84 22.73
CA ILE A 351 3.19 -8.26 21.50
C ILE A 351 1.85 -8.95 21.19
N VAL A 352 0.84 -8.18 20.81
CA VAL A 352 -0.44 -8.68 20.30
C VAL A 352 -0.68 -8.17 18.88
N ILE A 353 -0.99 -9.09 17.97
CA ILE A 353 -1.19 -8.85 16.55
C ILE A 353 -2.57 -9.38 16.15
N THR A 354 -3.45 -8.52 15.64
CA THR A 354 -4.77 -8.95 15.15
C THR A 354 -4.74 -9.22 13.63
N CYS A 355 -5.26 -10.37 13.21
CA CYS A 355 -5.22 -10.88 11.83
C CYS A 355 -6.57 -11.54 11.42
N THR A 356 -7.69 -11.12 12.00
CA THR A 356 -8.95 -11.87 11.92
C THR A 356 -9.88 -11.40 10.80
N GLY A 357 -9.75 -10.14 10.37
CA GLY A 357 -10.72 -9.45 9.53
C GLY A 357 -12.05 -9.15 10.24
N ASN A 358 -12.12 -9.22 11.57
CA ASN A 358 -13.34 -9.09 12.35
C ASN A 358 -13.27 -7.94 13.38
N ILE A 359 -14.42 -7.50 13.88
CA ILE A 359 -14.50 -6.39 14.84
C ILE A 359 -14.22 -6.86 16.28
N ASN A 360 -13.75 -5.93 17.12
CA ASN A 360 -13.74 -6.10 18.58
C ASN A 360 -12.93 -7.32 19.08
N VAL A 361 -11.82 -7.63 18.42
CA VAL A 361 -10.90 -8.71 18.82
C VAL A 361 -10.14 -8.32 20.09
N VAL A 362 -9.64 -7.09 20.14
CA VAL A 362 -8.93 -6.53 21.30
C VAL A 362 -9.73 -5.34 21.83
N LEU A 363 -10.42 -5.56 22.94
CA LEU A 363 -11.18 -4.55 23.68
C LEU A 363 -10.30 -3.83 24.70
N ARG A 364 -10.77 -2.67 25.18
CA ARG A 364 -10.11 -1.93 26.26
C ARG A 364 -9.86 -2.76 27.51
N GLU A 365 -10.80 -3.62 27.91
CA GLU A 365 -10.61 -4.53 29.04
C GLU A 365 -9.40 -5.46 28.87
N HIS A 366 -9.09 -5.89 27.64
CA HIS A 366 -7.89 -6.68 27.38
C HIS A 366 -6.62 -5.82 27.54
N LEU A 367 -6.64 -4.59 27.01
CA LEU A 367 -5.52 -3.64 27.13
C LEU A 367 -5.24 -3.26 28.60
N GLU A 368 -6.28 -3.27 29.45
CA GLU A 368 -6.18 -3.06 30.89
C GLU A 368 -5.38 -4.16 31.61
N HIS A 369 -5.41 -5.39 31.11
CA HIS A 369 -4.69 -6.53 31.71
C HIS A 369 -3.32 -6.81 31.08
N MET A 370 -2.98 -6.15 29.96
CA MET A 370 -1.67 -6.29 29.34
C MET A 370 -0.54 -5.76 30.23
N LYS A 371 0.65 -6.37 30.09
CA LYS A 371 1.88 -5.87 30.73
C LYS A 371 2.22 -4.43 30.29
N ASN A 372 2.98 -3.74 31.14
CA ASN A 372 3.56 -2.44 30.78
C ASN A 372 4.49 -2.57 29.54
N GLY A 373 4.32 -1.69 28.58
CA GLY A 373 5.07 -1.67 27.33
C GLY A 373 4.65 -2.75 26.32
N CYS A 374 3.48 -3.38 26.47
CA CYS A 374 2.95 -4.29 25.46
C CYS A 374 2.76 -3.55 24.13
N ILE A 375 3.18 -4.17 23.03
CA ILE A 375 3.00 -3.63 21.67
C ILE A 375 1.72 -4.23 21.09
N VAL A 376 0.84 -3.39 20.56
CA VAL A 376 -0.43 -3.81 19.94
C VAL A 376 -0.51 -3.27 18.52
N CYS A 377 -0.75 -4.15 17.56
CA CYS A 377 -0.91 -3.78 16.16
C CYS A 377 -1.90 -4.68 15.43
N ASN A 378 -2.30 -4.22 14.25
CA ASN A 378 -3.29 -4.87 13.40
C ASN A 378 -2.72 -5.14 12.01
N MET A 379 -2.84 -6.38 11.55
CA MET A 379 -2.49 -6.84 10.20
C MET A 379 -3.73 -7.18 9.37
N GLY A 380 -4.93 -7.08 9.96
CA GLY A 380 -6.19 -7.23 9.25
C GLY A 380 -6.52 -6.02 8.36
N HIS A 381 -7.67 -6.09 7.70
CA HIS A 381 -8.03 -5.14 6.63
C HIS A 381 -8.57 -3.79 7.13
N SER A 382 -9.25 -3.75 8.28
CA SER A 382 -9.91 -2.55 8.82
C SER A 382 -9.32 -2.17 10.18
N ASN A 383 -9.54 -0.93 10.63
CA ASN A 383 -9.11 -0.44 11.95
C ASN A 383 -10.05 -0.84 13.11
N THR A 384 -10.89 -1.85 12.91
CA THR A 384 -11.98 -2.23 13.83
C THR A 384 -11.69 -3.46 14.67
N GLU A 385 -10.57 -4.15 14.42
CA GLU A 385 -10.17 -5.31 15.24
C GLU A 385 -9.76 -4.89 16.67
N ILE A 386 -9.21 -3.69 16.81
CA ILE A 386 -8.82 -3.07 18.08
C ILE A 386 -9.82 -1.96 18.39
N ASP A 387 -10.40 -1.97 19.59
CA ASP A 387 -11.34 -0.93 20.03
C ASP A 387 -10.59 0.35 20.44
N VAL A 388 -10.09 1.08 19.45
CA VAL A 388 -9.37 2.35 19.65
C VAL A 388 -10.30 3.45 20.15
N THR A 389 -11.58 3.43 19.76
CA THR A 389 -12.57 4.43 20.16
C THR A 389 -12.75 4.48 21.67
N SER A 390 -12.80 3.33 22.33
CA SER A 390 -12.92 3.22 23.79
C SER A 390 -11.72 3.78 24.57
N LEU A 391 -10.59 4.04 23.90
CA LEU A 391 -9.37 4.58 24.48
C LEU A 391 -9.31 6.12 24.42
N MET A 392 -10.27 6.75 23.73
CA MET A 392 -10.36 8.22 23.61
C MET A 392 -11.09 8.82 24.82
N THR A 393 -10.52 8.65 26.02
CA THR A 393 -11.09 9.17 27.27
C THR A 393 -10.17 10.17 27.96
N PRO A 394 -10.72 11.08 28.81
CA PRO A 394 -9.91 12.06 29.52
C PRO A 394 -8.91 11.47 30.53
N GLU A 395 -9.13 10.22 30.96
CA GLU A 395 -8.26 9.56 31.94
C GLU A 395 -6.99 8.92 31.33
N LEU A 396 -7.02 8.64 30.03
CA LEU A 396 -5.90 8.05 29.30
C LEU A 396 -5.10 9.17 28.64
N THR A 397 -3.80 9.21 28.92
CA THR A 397 -2.92 10.17 28.26
C THR A 397 -2.37 9.57 26.98
N TRP A 398 -2.76 10.16 25.85
CA TRP A 398 -2.20 9.82 24.53
C TRP A 398 -0.93 10.64 24.27
N ARG A 399 0.14 9.96 23.89
CA ARG A 399 1.40 10.60 23.52
C ARG A 399 1.95 10.00 22.23
N ARG A 400 1.91 10.79 21.15
CA ARG A 400 2.61 10.48 19.90
C ARG A 400 4.12 10.49 20.17
N ILE A 401 4.78 9.36 19.93
CA ILE A 401 6.24 9.23 20.12
C ILE A 401 6.99 9.49 18.82
N ARG A 402 6.47 8.94 17.72
CA ARG A 402 6.94 9.15 16.35
C ARG A 402 5.80 8.83 15.38
N ALA A 403 6.02 9.00 14.09
CA ALA A 403 5.03 8.64 13.08
C ALA A 403 4.53 7.19 13.30
N HIS A 404 3.22 7.02 13.38
CA HIS A 404 2.53 5.75 13.56
C HIS A 404 2.83 5.00 14.88
N VAL A 405 3.40 5.67 15.89
CA VAL A 405 3.66 5.06 17.21
C VAL A 405 3.12 5.96 18.31
N ASP A 406 2.13 5.45 19.02
CA ASP A 406 1.45 6.15 20.10
C ASP A 406 1.59 5.38 21.40
N HIS A 407 1.94 6.10 22.47
CA HIS A 407 1.86 5.59 23.83
C HIS A 407 0.51 5.98 24.41
N ILE A 408 -0.24 4.98 24.86
CA ILE A 408 -1.46 5.16 25.64
C ILE A 408 -1.10 4.88 27.10
N ILE A 409 -1.23 5.90 27.94
CA ILE A 409 -0.73 5.89 29.32
C ILE A 409 -1.93 5.89 30.28
N TRP A 410 -2.00 4.86 31.12
CA TRP A 410 -3.01 4.71 32.18
C TRP A 410 -2.67 5.58 33.40
N PRO A 411 -3.66 5.88 34.27
CA PRO A 411 -3.44 6.65 35.50
C PRO A 411 -2.39 6.06 36.46
N ASP A 412 -2.20 4.74 36.42
CA ASP A 412 -1.20 4.01 37.21
C ASP A 412 0.21 4.06 36.60
N GLY A 413 0.37 4.70 35.44
CA GLY A 413 1.63 4.82 34.71
C GLY A 413 1.93 3.68 33.74
N LYS A 414 1.05 2.67 33.62
CA LYS A 414 1.20 1.62 32.61
C LYS A 414 1.07 2.21 31.21
N ILE A 415 1.90 1.73 30.29
CA ILE A 415 1.95 2.16 28.90
C ILE A 415 1.57 1.00 27.99
N ILE A 416 0.72 1.27 26.99
CA ILE A 416 0.55 0.42 25.82
C ILE A 416 1.12 1.15 24.61
N VAL A 417 1.88 0.42 23.80
CA VAL A 417 2.44 0.93 22.54
C VAL A 417 1.50 0.52 21.41
N LEU A 418 0.69 1.45 20.93
CA LEU A 418 -0.24 1.24 19.83
C LEU A 418 0.42 1.65 18.50
N LEU A 419 0.43 0.74 17.53
CA LEU A 419 0.96 1.02 16.20
C LEU A 419 -0.15 1.43 15.23
N ALA A 420 0.15 2.43 14.39
CA ALA A 420 -0.70 2.97 13.34
C ALA A 420 -2.14 3.33 13.78
N GLU A 421 -2.35 3.65 15.06
CA GLU A 421 -3.69 3.90 15.63
C GLU A 421 -4.68 2.74 15.33
N GLY A 422 -4.19 1.49 15.31
CA GLY A 422 -4.99 0.30 15.02
C GLY A 422 -5.28 0.05 13.52
N ARG A 423 -4.77 0.89 12.61
CA ARG A 423 -4.83 0.65 11.16
C ARG A 423 -3.83 -0.43 10.72
N LEU A 424 -3.89 -0.81 9.44
CA LEU A 424 -3.06 -1.85 8.86
C LEU A 424 -1.56 -1.54 9.00
N LEU A 425 -0.83 -2.37 9.73
CA LEU A 425 0.59 -2.20 9.99
C LEU A 425 1.43 -2.36 8.71
N ASN A 426 1.14 -3.37 7.90
CA ASN A 426 1.88 -3.70 6.68
C ASN A 426 1.87 -2.59 5.62
N LEU A 427 0.84 -1.73 5.61
CA LEU A 427 0.77 -0.60 4.69
C LEU A 427 1.21 0.72 5.34
N SER A 428 0.91 0.90 6.63
CA SER A 428 1.21 2.17 7.31
C SER A 428 2.66 2.25 7.79
N CYS A 429 3.28 1.11 8.11
CA CYS A 429 4.53 1.05 8.86
C CYS A 429 5.63 0.19 8.19
N SER A 430 5.34 -0.44 7.07
CA SER A 430 6.25 -1.34 6.36
C SER A 430 6.43 -0.90 4.91
N THR A 431 7.52 -1.34 4.30
CA THR A 431 7.60 -1.43 2.84
C THR A 431 6.82 -2.62 2.31
N VAL A 432 6.46 -2.54 1.03
CA VAL A 432 5.71 -3.58 0.34
C VAL A 432 6.65 -4.44 -0.51
N PRO A 433 6.57 -5.79 -0.46
CA PRO A 433 7.40 -6.67 -1.27
C PRO A 433 6.92 -6.64 -2.72
N VAL A 434 7.66 -5.92 -3.56
CA VAL A 434 7.30 -5.64 -4.95
C VAL A 434 7.07 -6.91 -5.76
N TYR A 435 7.90 -7.94 -5.57
CA TYR A 435 7.76 -9.22 -6.27
C TYR A 435 6.43 -9.92 -5.98
N VAL A 436 5.98 -9.91 -4.72
CA VAL A 436 4.69 -10.50 -4.33
C VAL A 436 3.55 -9.70 -4.96
N LEU A 437 3.65 -8.37 -4.98
CA LEU A 437 2.62 -7.52 -5.59
C LEU A 437 2.64 -7.57 -7.13
N SER A 438 3.75 -7.95 -7.75
CA SER A 438 3.81 -8.28 -9.18
C SER A 438 2.82 -9.39 -9.54
N ILE A 439 2.67 -10.39 -8.67
CA ILE A 439 1.78 -11.52 -8.87
C ILE A 439 0.33 -11.04 -8.87
N THR A 440 -0.06 -10.24 -7.87
CA THR A 440 -1.41 -9.65 -7.78
C THR A 440 -1.69 -8.73 -8.96
N ALA A 441 -0.77 -7.82 -9.28
CA ALA A 441 -0.90 -6.89 -10.40
C ALA A 441 -1.03 -7.62 -11.75
N THR A 442 -0.25 -8.67 -11.98
CA THR A 442 -0.36 -9.48 -13.21
C THR A 442 -1.72 -10.17 -13.29
N THR A 443 -2.22 -10.69 -12.15
CA THR A 443 -3.56 -11.29 -12.06
C THR A 443 -4.64 -10.26 -12.44
N GLN A 444 -4.53 -9.03 -11.93
CA GLN A 444 -5.45 -7.94 -12.28
C GLN A 444 -5.41 -7.56 -13.76
N VAL A 445 -4.22 -7.42 -14.35
CA VAL A 445 -4.07 -7.13 -15.79
C VAL A 445 -4.74 -8.20 -16.63
N LEU A 446 -4.50 -9.47 -16.33
CA LEU A 446 -5.09 -10.57 -17.08
C LEU A 446 -6.61 -10.66 -16.89
N ALA A 447 -7.13 -10.36 -15.69
CA ALA A 447 -8.56 -10.28 -15.44
C ALA A 447 -9.23 -9.15 -16.24
N LEU A 448 -8.56 -7.99 -16.34
CA LEU A 448 -9.03 -6.87 -17.16
C LEU A 448 -9.04 -7.22 -18.65
N ILE A 449 -7.99 -7.89 -19.15
CA ILE A 449 -7.92 -8.39 -20.53
C ILE A 449 -9.07 -9.37 -20.82
N GLU A 450 -9.31 -10.31 -19.91
CA GLU A 450 -10.36 -11.32 -20.03
C GLU A 450 -11.75 -10.65 -20.12
N LEU A 451 -12.08 -9.77 -19.18
CA LEU A 451 -13.38 -9.08 -19.16
C LEU A 451 -13.57 -8.16 -20.37
N PHE A 452 -12.51 -7.48 -20.81
CA PHE A 452 -12.61 -6.53 -21.92
C PHE A 452 -12.84 -7.19 -23.27
N ASN A 453 -12.15 -8.31 -23.49
CA ASN A 453 -12.16 -9.07 -24.75
C ASN A 453 -13.15 -10.24 -24.75
N ALA A 454 -13.83 -10.47 -23.64
CA ALA A 454 -14.90 -11.45 -23.57
C ALA A 454 -15.95 -11.16 -24.67
N PRO A 455 -16.45 -12.20 -25.36
CA PRO A 455 -17.57 -12.05 -26.28
C PRO A 455 -18.77 -11.39 -25.56
N GLU A 456 -19.62 -10.65 -26.27
CA GLU A 456 -20.78 -9.93 -25.69
C GLU A 456 -21.75 -10.80 -24.84
N ARG A 457 -21.64 -12.13 -24.91
CA ARG A 457 -22.43 -13.10 -24.12
C ARG A 457 -21.58 -13.99 -23.19
N GLY A 458 -20.28 -13.74 -23.09
CA GLY A 458 -19.32 -14.59 -22.37
C GLY A 458 -19.51 -14.55 -20.85
N TYR A 459 -19.76 -13.36 -20.30
CA TYR A 459 -19.99 -13.15 -18.87
C TYR A 459 -21.38 -12.55 -18.63
N LYS A 460 -22.11 -13.11 -17.66
CA LYS A 460 -23.36 -12.56 -17.14
C LYS A 460 -23.05 -11.60 -15.99
N GLN A 461 -24.06 -10.86 -15.52
CA GLN A 461 -23.96 -10.08 -14.29
C GLN A 461 -23.86 -11.00 -13.07
N ASP A 462 -22.67 -11.54 -12.85
CA ASP A 462 -22.33 -12.47 -11.78
C ASP A 462 -20.89 -12.21 -11.30
N ILE A 463 -20.53 -12.84 -10.20
CA ILE A 463 -19.20 -12.77 -9.59
C ILE A 463 -18.47 -14.06 -9.90
N TYR A 464 -17.38 -13.95 -10.65
CA TYR A 464 -16.58 -15.06 -11.13
C TYR A 464 -15.27 -15.14 -10.36
N VAL A 465 -14.81 -16.37 -10.11
CA VAL A 465 -13.44 -16.61 -9.65
C VAL A 465 -12.50 -16.55 -10.85
N PHE A 466 -11.32 -15.96 -10.66
CA PHE A 466 -10.30 -15.93 -11.71
C PHE A 466 -9.93 -17.37 -12.16
N PRO A 467 -9.88 -17.66 -13.48
CA PRO A 467 -9.71 -19.04 -13.96
C PRO A 467 -8.38 -19.66 -13.51
N ARG A 468 -8.42 -20.90 -13.03
CA ARG A 468 -7.23 -21.62 -12.53
C ARG A 468 -6.09 -21.76 -13.54
N LYS A 469 -6.42 -21.90 -14.83
CA LYS A 469 -5.41 -21.94 -15.89
C LYS A 469 -4.66 -20.60 -15.99
N MET A 470 -5.35 -19.49 -15.71
CA MET A 470 -4.72 -18.17 -15.68
C MET A 470 -3.89 -18.00 -14.40
N ASP A 471 -4.32 -18.51 -13.24
CA ASP A 471 -3.47 -18.58 -12.04
C ASP A 471 -2.14 -19.29 -12.32
N GLU A 472 -2.20 -20.47 -12.96
CA GLU A 472 -1.01 -21.24 -13.33
C GLU A 472 -0.13 -20.48 -14.33
N PHE A 473 -0.75 -19.73 -15.26
CA PHE A 473 -0.01 -18.88 -16.19
C PHE A 473 0.69 -17.72 -15.49
N VAL A 474 0.03 -17.04 -14.54
CA VAL A 474 0.67 -16.00 -13.72
C VAL A 474 1.86 -16.58 -12.96
N ALA A 475 1.71 -17.74 -12.32
CA ALA A 475 2.81 -18.41 -11.63
C ALA A 475 3.99 -18.69 -12.57
N ALA A 476 3.71 -19.25 -13.76
CA ALA A 476 4.74 -19.56 -14.75
C ALA A 476 5.53 -18.33 -15.22
N LEU A 477 4.87 -17.17 -15.39
CA LEU A 477 5.54 -15.92 -15.76
C LEU A 477 6.51 -15.42 -14.67
N HIS A 478 6.21 -15.70 -13.40
CA HIS A 478 7.04 -15.26 -12.27
C HIS A 478 8.23 -16.20 -12.00
N LEU A 479 8.09 -17.49 -12.36
CA LEU A 479 9.14 -18.49 -12.12
C LEU A 479 10.47 -18.19 -12.80
N GLN A 480 10.51 -17.34 -13.85
CA GLN A 480 11.74 -17.00 -14.57
C GLN A 480 12.79 -16.28 -13.71
N ASN A 481 12.38 -15.63 -12.61
CA ASN A 481 13.31 -14.99 -11.66
C ASN A 481 13.94 -15.99 -10.69
N PHE A 482 13.38 -17.18 -10.62
CA PHE A 482 13.99 -18.30 -9.93
C PHE A 482 14.70 -19.16 -10.98
N ASP A 483 15.80 -19.82 -10.61
CA ASP A 483 16.43 -20.85 -11.45
C ASP A 483 15.55 -22.11 -11.48
N ALA A 484 14.32 -21.93 -11.95
CA ALA A 484 13.22 -22.86 -11.86
C ALA A 484 13.04 -23.58 -13.21
N HIS A 485 13.14 -24.91 -13.16
CA HIS A 485 12.91 -25.78 -14.31
C HIS A 485 11.66 -26.63 -14.06
N LEU A 486 10.54 -26.24 -14.67
CA LEU A 486 9.30 -27.00 -14.56
C LEU A 486 9.43 -28.36 -15.24
N THR A 487 8.97 -29.42 -14.57
CA THR A 487 8.88 -30.77 -15.15
C THR A 487 7.71 -30.84 -16.12
N GLU A 488 7.96 -31.36 -17.32
CA GLU A 488 6.93 -31.62 -18.32
C GLU A 488 6.35 -33.03 -18.17
N LEU A 489 5.03 -33.16 -18.26
CA LEU A 489 4.37 -34.46 -18.24
C LEU A 489 4.61 -35.21 -19.56
N THR A 490 4.91 -36.50 -19.47
CA THR A 490 4.88 -37.39 -20.65
C THR A 490 3.45 -37.66 -21.07
N ASP A 491 3.25 -38.06 -22.33
CA ASP A 491 1.90 -38.36 -22.83
C ASP A 491 1.24 -39.54 -22.09
N GLU A 492 2.05 -40.48 -21.57
CA GLU A 492 1.59 -41.56 -20.70
C GLU A 492 1.07 -41.03 -19.35
N GLN A 493 1.78 -40.07 -18.73
CA GLN A 493 1.35 -39.44 -17.47
C GLN A 493 0.07 -38.62 -17.65
N VAL A 494 -0.03 -37.84 -18.73
CA VAL A 494 -1.24 -37.08 -19.12
C VAL A 494 -2.44 -38.02 -19.20
N LYS A 495 -2.30 -39.16 -19.88
CA LYS A 495 -3.36 -40.18 -20.00
C LYS A 495 -3.71 -40.82 -18.66
N TYR A 496 -2.72 -41.08 -17.81
CA TYR A 496 -2.92 -41.72 -16.50
C TYR A 496 -3.70 -40.83 -15.52
N ILE A 497 -3.31 -39.56 -15.40
CA ILE A 497 -3.92 -38.62 -14.43
C ILE A 497 -5.16 -37.90 -14.99
N GLY A 498 -5.34 -37.89 -16.31
CA GLY A 498 -6.50 -37.29 -16.97
C GLY A 498 -6.50 -35.76 -17.00
N VAL A 499 -5.33 -35.12 -17.06
CA VAL A 499 -5.17 -33.66 -17.20
C VAL A 499 -4.58 -33.30 -18.56
N ASN A 500 -4.72 -32.04 -18.99
CA ASN A 500 -4.03 -31.56 -20.19
C ASN A 500 -2.54 -31.33 -19.89
N LYS A 501 -1.67 -31.55 -20.88
CA LYS A 501 -0.22 -31.29 -20.79
C LYS A 501 0.12 -29.85 -20.37
N ASN A 502 -0.75 -28.89 -20.73
CA ASN A 502 -0.64 -27.46 -20.42
C ASN A 502 -1.66 -26.99 -19.37
N GLY A 503 -2.16 -27.91 -18.55
CA GLY A 503 -3.09 -27.61 -17.46
C GLY A 503 -4.54 -27.29 -17.87
N PRO A 504 -5.43 -27.01 -16.90
CA PRO A 504 -5.12 -26.86 -15.48
C PRO A 504 -4.67 -28.18 -14.82
N PHE A 505 -3.67 -28.10 -13.94
CA PHE A 505 -3.04 -29.28 -13.31
C PHE A 505 -3.73 -29.73 -12.02
N LYS A 506 -4.67 -28.93 -11.52
CA LYS A 506 -5.46 -29.22 -10.32
C LYS A 506 -6.94 -28.95 -10.57
N PRO A 507 -7.85 -29.72 -9.93
CA PRO A 507 -9.28 -29.46 -10.03
C PRO A 507 -9.66 -28.15 -9.32
N SER A 508 -10.84 -27.61 -9.63
CA SER A 508 -11.32 -26.34 -9.07
C SER A 508 -11.38 -26.32 -7.54
N TYR A 509 -11.67 -27.45 -6.90
CA TYR A 509 -11.76 -27.59 -5.44
C TYR A 509 -10.42 -27.76 -4.71
N TYR A 510 -9.28 -27.75 -5.41
CA TYR A 510 -7.96 -27.87 -4.79
C TYR A 510 -7.59 -26.59 -4.02
N ARG A 511 -7.13 -26.73 -2.77
CA ARG A 511 -6.87 -25.63 -1.82
C ARG A 511 -5.39 -25.40 -1.55
#